data_AF-A0A7S1Z931-F1
#
_entry.id   AF-A0A7S1Z931-F1
#
_cell.length_a   1.000
_cell.length_b   1.000
_cell.length_c   1.000
_cell.angle_alpha   90.00
_cell.angle_beta   90.00
_cell.angle_gamma   90.00
#
_symmetry.space_group_name_H-M   'P 1'
#
loop_
_entity.id
_entity.type
_entity.pdbx_description
1 polymer ?
#
loop_
_entity_poly.entity_id
_entity_poly.type
_entity_poly.pdbx_seq_one_letter_code
_entity_poly.pdbx_strand_id
1 'polypeptide(L)'
;ADAVPISPSDRRQSGFRLFRQLRDGVLKGLRQDASDGSAAAFDGGSPAVRLLLLDAPVSDLAIALPLLLSIVRSQSLPVAIMATVRPWNCNNSDGAHFRRSLVSLRRTCDAVLQCRSFASVADCRLGQPPPEFRDLAGILAIAKAGASVAGDIGSGSAVRRPPADRYGLKRDRRKLNVQML
;
A
#
# COMPACT_ATOMS: atom_id res chain seq x y z
N ALA A 1 11.90 -27.00 2.26
CA ALA A 1 12.44 -26.58 0.94
C ALA A 1 13.33 -25.39 1.21
N ASP A 2 14.64 -25.62 1.25
CA ASP A 2 15.61 -24.57 1.54
C ASP A 2 15.64 -23.59 0.37
N ALA A 3 15.20 -22.36 0.64
CA ALA A 3 15.19 -21.30 -0.35
C ALA A 3 16.63 -20.87 -0.63
N VAL A 4 17.12 -21.13 -1.84
CA VAL A 4 18.42 -20.67 -2.32
C VAL A 4 18.49 -19.14 -2.17
N PRO A 5 19.52 -18.59 -1.51
CA PRO A 5 19.67 -17.15 -1.37
C PRO A 5 19.85 -16.50 -2.74
N ILE A 6 18.89 -15.66 -3.13
CA ILE A 6 18.93 -14.93 -4.39
C ILE A 6 20.05 -13.89 -4.33
N SER A 7 20.93 -13.90 -5.34
CA SER A 7 22.03 -12.93 -5.46
C SER A 7 21.49 -11.48 -5.45
N PRO A 8 22.20 -10.53 -4.81
CA PRO A 8 21.82 -9.11 -4.82
C PRO A 8 21.76 -8.50 -6.22
N SER A 9 22.53 -9.02 -7.19
CA SER A 9 22.46 -8.61 -8.61
C SER A 9 21.09 -8.91 -9.22
N ASP A 10 20.57 -10.09 -8.93
CA ASP A 10 19.37 -10.63 -9.59
C ASP A 10 18.12 -9.94 -9.05
N ARG A 11 18.14 -9.58 -7.76
CA ARG A 11 17.09 -8.77 -7.12
C ARG A 11 16.99 -7.37 -7.73
N ARG A 12 18.13 -6.72 -7.97
CA ARG A 12 18.15 -5.40 -8.63
C ARG A 12 17.59 -5.49 -10.04
N GLN A 13 17.99 -6.51 -10.80
CA GLN A 13 17.47 -6.74 -12.14
C GLN A 13 15.95 -6.99 -12.12
N SER A 14 15.45 -7.78 -11.17
CA SER A 14 14.00 -8.01 -10.98
C SER A 14 13.25 -6.70 -10.73
N GLY A 15 13.73 -5.88 -9.79
CA GLY A 15 13.14 -4.57 -9.49
C GLY A 15 13.09 -3.63 -10.70
N PHE A 16 14.16 -3.58 -11.51
CA PHE A 16 14.17 -2.77 -12.74
C PHE A 16 13.24 -3.32 -13.83
N ARG A 17 13.10 -4.65 -13.93
CA ARG A 17 12.13 -5.27 -14.84
C ARG A 17 10.70 -4.89 -14.45
N LEU A 18 10.38 -4.99 -13.16
CA LEU A 18 9.08 -4.58 -12.62
C LEU A 18 8.81 -3.10 -12.92
N PHE A 19 9.80 -2.23 -12.69
CA PHE A 19 9.69 -0.81 -13.03
C PHE A 19 9.34 -0.58 -14.51
N ARG A 20 10.04 -1.24 -15.44
CA ARG A 20 9.77 -1.10 -16.88
C ARG A 20 8.36 -1.56 -17.22
N GLN A 21 7.94 -2.72 -16.70
CA GLN A 21 6.60 -3.25 -16.91
C GLN A 21 5.52 -2.29 -16.42
N LEU A 22 5.67 -1.74 -15.21
CA LEU A 22 4.73 -0.79 -14.65
C LEU A 22 4.68 0.51 -15.43
N ARG A 23 5.84 1.08 -15.78
CA ARG A 23 5.94 2.30 -16.58
C ARG A 23 5.25 2.13 -17.92
N ASP A 24 5.55 1.05 -18.63
CA ASP A 24 4.99 0.80 -19.95
C ASP A 24 3.48 0.53 -19.87
N GLY A 25 3.01 -0.11 -18.80
CA GLY A 25 1.60 -0.28 -18.49
C GLY A 25 0.87 1.05 -18.24
N VAL A 26 1.45 1.94 -17.42
CA VAL A 26 0.90 3.29 -17.15
C VAL A 26 0.83 4.11 -18.43
N LEU A 27 1.90 4.13 -19.22
CA LEU A 27 1.95 4.89 -20.47
C LEU A 27 0.96 4.36 -21.51
N LYS A 28 0.72 3.04 -21.56
CA LYS A 28 -0.32 2.46 -22.41
C LYS A 28 -1.72 2.85 -21.93
N GLY A 29 -1.99 2.76 -20.63
CA GLY A 29 -3.28 3.16 -20.05
C GLY A 29 -3.61 4.62 -20.34
N LEU A 30 -2.64 5.53 -20.12
CA LEU A 30 -2.81 6.96 -20.42
C LEU A 30 -3.10 7.22 -21.91
N ARG A 31 -2.59 6.38 -22.83
CA ARG A 31 -2.85 6.51 -24.27
C ARG A 31 -4.21 5.96 -24.68
N GLN A 32 -4.66 4.87 -24.04
CA GLN A 32 -5.97 4.28 -24.28
C GLN A 32 -7.10 5.17 -23.76
N ASP A 33 -6.92 5.79 -22.59
CA ASP A 33 -7.89 6.74 -22.05
C ASP A 33 -8.01 8.00 -22.92
N ALA A 34 -6.94 8.38 -23.62
CA ALA A 34 -6.96 9.47 -24.60
C ALA A 34 -7.66 9.09 -25.91
N SER A 35 -7.69 7.79 -26.29
CA SER A 35 -8.35 7.32 -27.51
C SER A 35 -9.83 6.97 -27.31
N ASP A 36 -10.21 6.53 -26.11
CA ASP A 36 -11.52 5.91 -25.92
C ASP A 36 -12.66 6.87 -25.56
N GLY A 37 -12.38 8.14 -25.22
CA GLY A 37 -13.40 9.19 -25.05
C GLY A 37 -14.59 8.83 -24.13
N SER A 38 -14.47 7.77 -23.32
CA SER A 38 -15.59 7.13 -22.64
C SER A 38 -15.64 7.62 -21.20
N ALA A 39 -16.44 8.66 -21.03
CA ALA A 39 -16.86 9.19 -19.74
C ALA A 39 -17.69 8.15 -18.97
N ALA A 40 -17.03 7.29 -18.20
CA ALA A 40 -17.66 6.67 -17.05
C ALA A 40 -17.65 7.70 -15.90
N ALA A 41 -18.75 8.43 -15.81
CA ALA A 41 -19.02 9.48 -14.83
C ALA A 41 -18.68 9.05 -13.40
N PHE A 42 -17.63 9.65 -12.85
CA PHE A 42 -17.49 9.94 -11.43
C PHE A 42 -16.79 11.30 -11.33
N ASP A 43 -17.61 12.34 -11.28
CA ASP A 43 -17.32 13.72 -10.82
C ASP A 43 -15.95 14.34 -11.20
N GLY A 44 -15.95 15.14 -12.28
CA GLY A 44 -15.07 16.34 -12.40
C GLY A 44 -13.57 16.20 -12.64
N GLY A 45 -13.02 15.02 -12.96
CA GLY A 45 -11.57 14.86 -13.19
C GLY A 45 -11.22 14.03 -14.43
N SER A 46 -10.15 14.42 -15.14
CA SER A 46 -9.50 13.63 -16.20
C SER A 46 -9.37 12.15 -15.81
N PRO A 47 -9.54 11.19 -16.75
CA PRO A 47 -9.43 9.76 -16.44
C PRO A 47 -8.06 9.46 -15.81
N ALA A 48 -8.09 9.06 -14.54
CA ALA A 48 -6.89 8.73 -13.79
C ALA A 48 -6.60 7.23 -13.90
N VAL A 49 -5.36 6.87 -14.25
CA VAL A 49 -4.92 5.47 -14.31
C VAL A 49 -4.80 4.91 -12.89
N ARG A 50 -5.54 3.85 -12.59
CA ARG A 50 -5.55 3.19 -11.28
C ARG A 50 -4.80 1.88 -11.36
N LEU A 51 -3.66 1.78 -10.67
CA LEU A 51 -2.86 0.56 -10.60
C LEU A 51 -3.07 -0.15 -9.26
N LEU A 52 -3.45 -1.42 -9.30
CA LEU A 52 -3.54 -2.29 -8.13
C LEU A 52 -2.47 -3.39 -8.21
N LEU A 53 -1.50 -3.32 -7.29
CA LEU A 53 -0.42 -4.30 -7.17
C LEU A 53 -0.71 -5.22 -5.97
N LEU A 54 -1.21 -6.41 -6.27
CA LEU A 54 -1.56 -7.41 -5.26
C LEU A 54 -0.33 -8.24 -4.86
N ASP A 55 -0.03 -8.25 -3.57
CA ASP A 55 1.01 -9.08 -2.94
C ASP A 55 2.40 -8.95 -3.60
N ALA A 56 2.77 -7.71 -3.95
CA ALA A 56 4.02 -7.45 -4.66
C ALA A 56 5.24 -7.72 -3.76
N PRO A 57 6.31 -8.32 -4.30
CA PRO A 57 7.54 -8.56 -3.54
C PRO A 57 8.15 -7.22 -3.09
N VAL A 58 8.32 -7.09 -1.76
CA VAL A 58 8.77 -5.86 -1.10
C VAL A 58 10.12 -5.39 -1.61
N SER A 59 11.04 -6.31 -1.91
CA SER A 59 12.35 -6.00 -2.45
C SER A 59 12.27 -5.26 -3.79
N ASP A 60 11.40 -5.73 -4.67
CA ASP A 60 11.32 -5.25 -6.05
C ASP A 60 10.50 -3.96 -6.08
N LEU A 61 9.43 -3.90 -5.28
CA LEU A 61 8.63 -2.70 -5.12
C LEU A 61 9.46 -1.55 -4.52
N ALA A 62 10.36 -1.85 -3.57
CA ALA A 62 11.23 -0.84 -2.96
C ALA A 62 12.20 -0.19 -3.96
N ILE A 63 12.42 -0.80 -5.11
CA ILE A 63 13.20 -0.25 -6.24
C ILE A 63 12.25 0.39 -7.25
N ALA A 64 11.20 -0.32 -7.66
CA ALA A 64 10.34 0.09 -8.77
C ALA A 64 9.43 1.28 -8.43
N LEU A 65 8.84 1.29 -7.24
CA LEU A 65 7.83 2.28 -6.86
C LEU A 65 8.41 3.71 -6.73
N PRO A 66 9.57 3.94 -6.08
CA PRO A 66 10.17 5.27 -6.04
C PRO A 66 10.50 5.82 -7.43
N LEU A 67 11.01 4.96 -8.33
CA LEU A 67 11.34 5.35 -9.71
C LEU A 67 10.08 5.72 -10.50
N LEU A 68 9.02 4.90 -10.38
CA LEU A 68 7.75 5.16 -11.03
C LEU A 68 7.11 6.45 -10.51
N LEU A 69 7.05 6.64 -9.20
CA LEU A 69 6.48 7.85 -8.59
C LEU A 69 7.29 9.10 -8.91
N SER A 70 8.61 8.99 -9.08
CA SER A 70 9.44 10.11 -9.55
C SER A 70 8.98 10.60 -10.93
N ILE A 71 8.69 9.69 -11.87
CA ILE A 71 8.17 10.03 -13.19
C ILE A 71 6.74 10.58 -13.11
N VAL A 72 5.86 9.90 -12.37
CA VAL A 72 4.47 10.32 -12.20
C VAL A 72 4.41 11.74 -11.63
N ARG A 73 5.21 12.04 -10.61
CA ARG A 73 5.25 13.37 -9.98
C ARG A 73 5.92 14.42 -10.85
N SER A 74 7.02 14.10 -11.53
CA SER A 74 7.71 15.06 -12.39
C SER A 74 6.87 15.48 -13.61
N GLN A 75 6.03 14.58 -14.10
CA GLN A 75 5.13 14.82 -15.23
C GLN A 75 3.69 15.13 -14.80
N SER A 76 3.42 15.21 -13.50
CA SER A 76 2.07 15.42 -12.93
C SER A 76 1.00 14.50 -13.53
N LEU A 77 1.34 13.22 -13.74
CA LEU A 77 0.43 12.26 -14.38
C LEU A 77 -0.73 11.90 -13.43
N PRO A 78 -1.97 11.76 -13.94
CA PRO A 78 -3.12 11.39 -13.14
C PRO A 78 -3.10 9.89 -12.82
N VAL A 79 -2.22 9.45 -11.92
CA VAL A 79 -2.02 8.03 -11.61
C VAL A 79 -2.19 7.77 -10.11
N ALA A 80 -3.04 6.81 -9.75
CA ALA A 80 -3.20 6.32 -8.39
C ALA A 80 -2.65 4.90 -8.29
N ILE A 81 -1.74 4.66 -7.34
CA ILE A 81 -1.10 3.34 -7.15
C ILE A 81 -1.46 2.81 -5.76
N MET A 82 -2.13 1.66 -5.74
CA MET A 82 -2.38 0.88 -4.53
C MET A 82 -1.52 -0.38 -4.57
N ALA A 83 -0.67 -0.57 -3.56
CA ALA A 83 0.14 -1.78 -3.41
C ALA A 83 -0.17 -2.47 -2.08
N THR A 84 -0.44 -3.77 -2.14
CA THR A 84 -0.62 -4.60 -0.95
C THR A 84 0.61 -5.49 -0.74
N VAL A 85 1.02 -5.62 0.50
CA VAL A 85 2.21 -6.40 0.90
C VAL A 85 1.82 -7.31 2.06
N ARG A 86 2.20 -8.59 1.98
CA ARG A 86 2.11 -9.53 3.11
C ARG A 86 3.43 -9.60 3.84
N PRO A 87 3.54 -9.04 5.06
CA PRO A 87 4.81 -8.93 5.74
C PRO A 87 5.37 -10.28 6.23
N TRP A 88 4.57 -11.33 6.29
CA TRP A 88 5.00 -12.68 6.72
C TRP A 88 5.58 -13.54 5.58
N ASN A 89 5.45 -13.12 4.32
CA ASN A 89 6.00 -13.85 3.17
C ASN A 89 7.53 -13.64 3.01
N CYS A 90 8.20 -12.99 3.96
CA CYS A 90 9.64 -12.80 3.92
C CYS A 90 10.39 -13.97 4.58
N ASN A 91 11.27 -14.63 3.84
CA ASN A 91 12.15 -15.67 4.37
C ASN A 91 13.05 -15.10 5.47
N ASN A 92 13.13 -15.82 6.60
CA ASN A 92 13.80 -15.40 7.84
C ASN A 92 15.29 -15.02 7.68
N SER A 93 15.96 -15.41 6.60
CA SER A 93 17.37 -15.12 6.34
C SER A 93 17.66 -13.65 5.96
N ASP A 94 16.66 -12.88 5.53
CA ASP A 94 16.82 -11.51 5.01
C ASP A 94 16.09 -10.43 5.86
N GLY A 95 15.77 -10.72 7.12
CA GLY A 95 14.92 -9.87 7.95
C GLY A 95 15.37 -8.41 8.08
N ALA A 96 16.68 -8.15 8.15
CA ALA A 96 17.21 -6.78 8.22
C ALA A 96 17.02 -6.00 6.90
N HIS A 97 17.28 -6.65 5.76
CA HIS A 97 17.08 -6.05 4.44
C HIS A 97 15.60 -5.82 4.14
N PHE A 98 14.75 -6.79 4.49
CA PHE A 98 13.30 -6.66 4.36
C PHE A 98 12.76 -5.46 5.14
N ARG A 99 13.18 -5.29 6.40
CA ARG A 99 12.81 -4.13 7.21
C ARG A 99 13.25 -2.81 6.57
N ARG A 100 14.47 -2.74 6.01
CA ARG A 100 14.96 -1.56 5.30
C ARG A 100 14.10 -1.26 4.05
N SER A 101 13.77 -2.29 3.26
CA SER A 101 12.91 -2.14 2.07
C SER A 101 11.50 -1.69 2.43
N LEU A 102 10.90 -2.23 3.50
CA LEU A 102 9.61 -1.76 4.02
C LEU A 102 9.66 -0.29 4.47
N VAL A 103 10.72 0.12 5.18
CA VAL A 103 10.89 1.52 5.58
C VAL A 103 11.03 2.43 4.36
N SER A 104 11.81 2.03 3.36
CA SER A 104 11.96 2.77 2.10
C SER A 104 10.62 2.94 1.37
N LEU A 105 9.84 1.87 1.28
CA LEU A 105 8.50 1.90 0.68
C LEU A 105 7.55 2.83 1.43
N ARG A 106 7.50 2.73 2.76
CA ARG A 106 6.65 3.61 3.60
C ARG A 106 6.98 5.10 3.42
N ARG A 107 8.25 5.43 3.20
CA ARG A 107 8.67 6.82 2.92
C ARG A 107 8.17 7.29 1.57
N THR A 108 8.16 6.39 0.59
CA THR A 108 7.79 6.65 -0.80
C THR A 108 6.28 6.86 -0.99
N CYS A 109 5.45 6.05 -0.32
CA CYS A 109 4.00 6.12 -0.41
C CYS A 109 3.44 7.36 0.27
N ASP A 110 2.36 7.94 -0.28
CA ASP A 110 1.67 9.07 0.35
C ASP A 110 0.83 8.64 1.56
N ALA A 111 0.16 7.49 1.46
CA ALA A 111 -0.57 6.86 2.55
C ALA A 111 -0.07 5.42 2.80
N VAL A 112 -0.09 5.00 4.07
CA VAL A 112 0.27 3.65 4.50
C VAL A 112 -0.76 3.17 5.51
N LEU A 113 -1.47 2.11 5.14
CA LEU A 113 -2.44 1.41 5.98
C LEU A 113 -1.85 0.05 6.40
N GLN A 114 -2.04 -0.32 7.66
CA GLN A 114 -1.60 -1.60 8.21
C GLN A 114 -2.80 -2.35 8.77
N CYS A 115 -3.10 -3.50 8.19
CA CYS A 115 -4.12 -4.40 8.72
C CYS A 115 -3.44 -5.41 9.65
N ARG A 116 -3.87 -5.45 10.91
CA ARG A 116 -3.39 -6.40 11.93
C ARG A 116 -4.52 -7.35 12.27
N SER A 117 -4.28 -8.65 12.13
CA SER A 117 -5.21 -9.66 12.65
C SER A 117 -5.04 -9.77 14.17
N PHE A 118 -6.11 -10.06 14.91
CA PHE A 118 -5.99 -10.37 16.34
C PHE A 118 -5.10 -11.60 16.62
N ALA A 119 -4.98 -12.53 15.66
CA ALA A 119 -4.03 -13.63 15.74
C ALA A 119 -2.55 -13.18 15.75
N SER A 120 -2.27 -11.95 15.30
CA SER A 120 -0.92 -11.39 15.23
C SER A 120 -0.59 -10.43 16.38
N VAL A 121 -1.53 -10.11 17.26
CA VAL A 121 -1.34 -9.18 18.38
C VAL A 121 -0.89 -9.98 19.60
N ALA A 122 0.31 -9.65 20.11
CA ALA A 122 0.93 -10.36 21.23
C ALA A 122 0.08 -10.39 22.51
N ASP A 123 -0.80 -9.41 22.70
CA ASP A 123 -1.71 -9.33 23.86
C ASP A 123 -2.94 -10.23 23.73
N CYS A 124 -3.25 -10.75 22.54
CA CYS A 124 -4.29 -11.76 22.34
C CYS A 124 -3.73 -13.13 22.75
N ARG A 125 -3.69 -13.41 24.06
CA ARG A 125 -3.06 -14.57 24.71
C ARG A 125 -3.40 -15.96 24.13
N LEU A 126 -4.43 -16.07 23.28
CA LEU A 126 -4.89 -17.30 22.62
C LEU A 126 -5.28 -17.10 21.14
N GLY A 127 -4.86 -16.00 20.50
CA GLY A 127 -5.29 -15.66 19.13
C GLY A 127 -6.77 -15.29 19.00
N GLN A 128 -7.47 -15.10 20.11
CA GLN A 128 -8.86 -14.68 20.16
C GLN A 128 -8.95 -13.17 20.42
N PRO A 129 -9.84 -12.44 19.72
CA PRO A 129 -10.12 -11.05 20.03
C PRO A 129 -10.68 -10.89 21.45
N PRO A 130 -10.45 -9.74 22.11
CA PRO A 130 -11.15 -9.38 23.33
C PRO A 130 -12.69 -9.51 23.17
N PRO A 131 -13.44 -9.79 24.24
CA PRO A 131 -14.90 -9.98 24.18
C PRO A 131 -15.63 -8.85 23.48
N GLU A 132 -15.16 -7.61 23.66
CA GLU A 132 -15.72 -6.39 23.08
C GLU A 132 -15.52 -6.28 21.57
N PHE A 133 -14.59 -7.08 21.01
CA PHE A 133 -14.16 -7.03 19.61
C PHE A 133 -14.39 -8.36 18.88
N ARG A 134 -15.23 -9.26 19.41
CA ARG A 134 -15.49 -10.59 18.84
C ARG A 134 -16.02 -10.58 17.41
N ASP A 135 -16.71 -9.51 17.02
CA ASP A 135 -17.28 -9.36 15.69
C ASP A 135 -16.31 -8.74 14.67
N LEU A 136 -15.12 -8.36 15.13
CA LEU A 136 -14.06 -7.79 14.31
C LEU A 136 -13.07 -8.87 13.85
N ALA A 137 -12.63 -8.75 12.59
CA ALA A 137 -11.60 -9.57 12.00
C ALA A 137 -10.17 -9.07 12.31
N GLY A 138 -10.03 -7.81 12.72
CA GLY A 138 -8.73 -7.22 13.05
C GLY A 138 -8.79 -5.72 13.29
N ILE A 139 -7.61 -5.12 13.36
CA ILE A 139 -7.39 -3.68 13.60
C ILE A 139 -6.77 -3.05 12.35
N LEU A 140 -7.24 -1.88 11.98
CA LEU A 140 -6.64 -1.03 10.95
C LEU A 140 -5.84 0.09 11.62
N ALA A 141 -4.53 0.10 11.40
CA ALA A 141 -3.64 1.17 11.82
C ALA A 141 -3.26 2.05 10.63
N ILE A 142 -3.47 3.36 10.77
CA ILE A 142 -3.04 4.35 9.78
C ILE A 142 -1.61 4.78 10.14
N ALA A 143 -0.62 4.19 9.47
CA ALA A 143 0.79 4.44 9.75
C ALA A 143 1.31 5.73 9.09
N LYS A 144 0.71 6.12 7.97
CA LYS A 144 0.98 7.38 7.27
C LYS A 144 -0.30 7.81 6.55
N ALA A 145 -0.67 9.07 6.66
CA ALA A 145 -1.66 9.71 5.81
C ALA A 145 -0.95 10.85 5.07
N GLY A 146 -1.22 11.00 3.78
CA GLY A 146 -0.67 12.11 2.99
C GLY A 146 -1.22 13.43 3.51
N ALA A 147 -0.49 14.53 3.27
CA ALA A 147 -1.01 15.86 3.56
C ALA A 147 -2.27 16.09 2.71
N SER A 148 -3.40 16.31 3.37
CA SER A 148 -4.66 16.66 2.71
C SER A 148 -4.47 17.96 1.92
N VAL A 149 -4.39 17.88 0.59
CA VAL A 149 -4.60 19.04 -0.28
C VAL A 149 -6.10 19.15 -0.53
N ALA A 150 -6.82 19.54 0.52
CA ALA A 150 -8.16 20.13 0.50
C ALA A 150 -8.52 20.42 1.95
N GLY A 151 -8.93 21.66 2.21
CA GLY A 151 -9.39 22.13 3.52
C GLY A 151 -10.58 21.33 4.06
N ASP A 152 -10.86 21.55 5.35
CA ASP A 152 -12.03 21.09 6.10
C ASP A 152 -12.00 19.70 6.75
N ILE A 153 -10.83 19.28 7.24
CA ILE A 153 -10.78 18.54 8.51
C ILE A 153 -9.75 19.21 9.43
N GLY A 154 -10.23 20.13 10.27
CA GLY A 154 -9.56 20.55 11.51
C GLY A 154 -8.17 21.16 11.34
N SER A 155 -8.13 22.48 11.15
CA SER A 155 -7.00 23.33 11.52
C SER A 155 -6.35 22.85 12.83
N GLY A 156 -5.09 22.41 12.77
CA GLY A 156 -4.31 22.11 13.96
C GLY A 156 -3.46 20.83 14.00
N SER A 157 -2.97 20.28 12.88
CA SER A 157 -1.73 19.50 12.98
C SER A 157 -1.06 19.20 11.65
N ALA A 158 -0.01 19.96 11.34
CA ALA A 158 1.08 19.45 10.49
C ALA A 158 1.96 18.41 11.22
N VAL A 159 1.58 17.90 12.42
CA VAL A 159 2.53 17.21 13.33
C VAL A 159 2.01 15.92 13.98
N ARG A 160 0.69 15.69 14.14
CA ARG A 160 0.19 14.46 14.80
C ARG A 160 -0.09 13.35 13.80
N ARG A 161 0.72 12.28 13.87
CA ARG A 161 0.38 10.96 13.32
C ARG A 161 -1.05 10.61 13.76
N PRO A 162 -1.90 10.05 12.88
CA PRO A 162 -3.19 9.54 13.29
C PRO A 162 -2.98 8.58 14.48
N PRO A 163 -3.82 8.65 15.52
CA PRO A 163 -3.72 7.72 16.63
C PRO A 163 -3.80 6.29 16.10
N ALA A 164 -2.76 5.51 16.35
CA ALA A 164 -2.70 4.12 15.95
C ALA A 164 -3.82 3.33 16.64
N ASP A 165 -4.30 2.27 15.98
CA ASP A 165 -5.19 1.27 16.55
C ASP A 165 -6.59 1.76 17.01
N ARG A 166 -7.17 2.78 16.35
CA ARG A 166 -8.55 3.26 16.60
C ARG A 166 -9.63 2.68 15.69
N TYR A 167 -9.26 1.85 14.72
CA TYR A 167 -10.21 1.36 13.73
C TYR A 167 -10.27 -0.16 13.74
N GLY A 168 -11.47 -0.71 13.84
CA GLY A 168 -11.78 -2.11 13.69
C GLY A 168 -12.11 -2.46 12.25
N LEU A 169 -11.66 -3.63 11.79
CA LEU A 169 -12.01 -4.19 10.50
C LEU A 169 -13.03 -5.31 10.70
N LYS A 170 -14.19 -5.17 10.07
CA LYS A 170 -15.21 -6.22 10.02
C LYS A 170 -15.43 -6.64 8.58
N ARG A 171 -15.29 -7.93 8.31
CA ARG A 171 -15.56 -8.49 6.99
C ARG A 171 -16.93 -9.17 7.01
N ASP A 172 -17.92 -8.52 6.43
CA ASP A 172 -19.16 -9.16 6.06
C ASP A 172 -18.97 -9.92 4.74
N ARG A 173 -19.89 -10.84 4.41
CA ARG A 173 -19.78 -11.72 3.22
C ARG A 173 -19.35 -11.00 1.93
N ARG A 174 -19.79 -9.75 1.72
CA ARG A 174 -19.50 -8.95 0.52
C ARG A 174 -18.93 -7.55 0.80
N LYS A 175 -18.77 -7.16 2.07
CA LYS A 175 -18.40 -5.79 2.45
C LYS A 175 -17.28 -5.81 3.48
N LEU A 176 -16.33 -4.89 3.33
CA LEU A 176 -15.35 -4.60 4.36
C LEU A 176 -15.81 -3.31 5.06
N ASN A 177 -16.20 -3.43 6.32
CA ASN A 177 -16.57 -2.30 7.15
C ASN A 177 -15.38 -1.90 8.01
N VAL A 178 -15.11 -0.60 8.07
CA VAL A 178 -14.14 0.00 8.97
C VAL A 178 -14.92 0.81 10.00
N GLN A 179 -14.85 0.43 11.27
CA GLN A 179 -15.56 1.11 12.35
C GLN A 179 -14.58 1.69 13.36
N MET A 180 -14.95 2.79 14.02
CA MET A 180 -14.16 3.33 15.12
C MET A 180 -14.31 2.42 16.35
N LEU A 181 -13.20 2.15 17.05
CA LEU A 181 -13.15 1.39 18.31
C LEU A 181 -13.38 2.31 19.51
#